data_AF-A0A927KIM4-F1
#
_entry.id   AF-A0A927KIM4-F1
#
_cell.length_a   1.000
_cell.length_b   1.000
_cell.length_c   1.000
_cell.angle_alpha   90.00
_cell.angle_beta   90.00
_cell.angle_gamma   90.00
#
_symmetry.space_group_name_H-M   'P 1'
#
loop_
_entity.id
_entity.type
_entity.pdbx_description
1 polymer ?
#
loop_
_entity_poly.entity_id
_entity_poly.type
_entity_poly.pdbx_seq_one_letter_code
_entity_poly.pdbx_strand_id
1 'polypeptide(L)'
;MEMINAPTITITGAVESRYVTMKAGGQRQVFAQPATMSKPGMMLPTEIEVDSPNDGFPVGSTLVWDVTADVVPGQYGRLELSRKRTLRPAEPTKPAAKAS
;
A
#
# COMPACT_ATOMS: atom_id res chain seq x y z
N MET A 1 -4.36 9.07 -21.68
CA MET A 1 -4.44 8.38 -20.39
C MET A 1 -3.20 8.79 -19.63
N GLU A 2 -3.30 9.72 -18.67
CA GLU A 2 -2.14 10.09 -17.86
C GLU A 2 -1.68 8.84 -17.11
N MET A 3 -0.45 8.41 -17.36
CA MET A 3 0.24 7.46 -16.50
C MET A 3 0.35 8.12 -15.13
N ILE A 4 -0.56 7.77 -14.23
CA ILE A 4 -0.37 8.08 -12.81
C ILE A 4 0.94 7.40 -12.43
N ASN A 5 1.93 8.18 -11.99
CA ASN A 5 3.15 7.71 -11.34
C ASN A 5 2.77 7.05 -10.00
N ALA A 6 2.12 5.90 -10.08
CA ALA A 6 1.60 5.19 -8.95
C ALA A 6 2.78 4.59 -8.18
N PRO A 7 2.89 4.87 -6.87
CA PRO A 7 3.99 4.33 -6.08
C PRO A 7 3.87 2.81 -6.02
N THR A 8 5.01 2.14 -6.11
CA THR A 8 5.10 0.70 -5.96
C THR A 8 5.34 0.34 -4.50
N ILE A 9 4.70 -0.72 -4.04
CA ILE A 9 4.85 -1.29 -2.70
C ILE A 9 5.53 -2.65 -2.86
N THR A 10 6.70 -2.82 -2.25
CA THR A 10 7.40 -4.10 -2.19
C THR A 10 7.29 -4.66 -0.77
N ILE A 11 6.76 -5.87 -0.63
CA ILE A 11 6.55 -6.52 0.67
C ILE A 11 7.88 -7.08 1.17
N THR A 12 8.31 -6.67 2.36
CA THR A 12 9.64 -7.03 2.90
C THR A 12 9.60 -8.05 4.02
N GLY A 13 8.42 -8.35 4.57
CA GLY A 13 8.26 -9.33 5.65
C GLY A 13 6.87 -9.91 5.78
N ALA A 14 6.76 -10.90 6.66
CA ALA A 14 5.52 -11.59 6.97
C ALA A 14 4.53 -10.68 7.72
N VAL A 15 3.28 -11.12 7.83
CA VAL A 15 2.27 -10.42 8.62
C VAL A 15 2.64 -10.50 10.11
N GLU A 16 2.75 -9.35 10.74
CA GLU A 16 2.92 -9.20 12.17
C GLU A 16 1.61 -8.73 12.79
N SER A 17 1.37 -9.08 14.06
CA SER A 17 0.19 -8.63 14.80
C SER A 17 0.59 -7.83 16.03
N ARG A 18 -0.11 -6.72 16.28
CA ARG A 18 0.07 -5.90 17.48
C ARG A 18 -1.27 -5.44 18.04
N TYR A 19 -1.32 -5.20 19.34
CA TYR A 19 -2.44 -4.51 19.96
C TYR A 19 -2.17 -3.01 19.99
N VAL A 20 -3.13 -2.23 19.47
CA VAL A 20 -3.10 -0.76 19.54
C VAL A 20 -4.21 -0.26 20.45
N THR A 21 -3.90 0.74 21.28
CA THR A 21 -4.89 1.39 22.13
C THR A 21 -5.64 2.43 21.30
N MET A 22 -6.95 2.26 21.18
CA MET A 22 -7.83 3.22 20.54
C MET A 22 -8.00 4.46 21.43
N LYS A 23 -8.35 5.58 20.81
CA LYS A 23 -8.64 6.85 21.51
C LYS A 23 -9.68 6.71 22.63
N ALA A 24 -10.64 5.79 22.49
CA ALA A 24 -11.68 5.52 23.49
C ALA A 24 -11.26 4.54 24.61
N GLY A 25 -9.97 4.16 24.69
CA GLY A 25 -9.44 3.28 25.75
C GLY A 25 -9.54 1.77 25.47
N GLY A 26 -10.26 1.35 24.43
CA GLY A 26 -10.30 -0.04 23.98
C GLY A 26 -9.01 -0.47 23.27
N GLN A 27 -8.71 -1.78 23.26
CA GLN A 27 -7.61 -2.33 22.46
C GLN A 27 -8.14 -2.93 21.15
N ARG A 28 -7.39 -2.74 20.07
CA ARG A 28 -7.62 -3.36 18.76
C ARG A 28 -6.42 -4.19 18.37
N GLN A 29 -6.63 -5.42 17.92
CA GLN A 29 -5.57 -6.13 17.21
C GLN A 29 -5.47 -5.59 15.77
N VAL A 30 -4.25 -5.33 15.33
CA VAL A 30 -3.92 -4.89 13.97
C VAL A 30 -2.93 -5.89 13.39
N PHE A 31 -3.17 -6.29 12.14
CA PHE A 31 -2.27 -7.13 11.36
C PHE A 31 -1.64 -6.26 10.29
N ALA A 32 -0.31 -6.29 10.17
CA ALA A 32 0.39 -5.48 9.18
C ALA A 32 1.65 -6.16 8.66
N GLN A 33 2.02 -5.86 7.42
CA GLN A 33 3.28 -6.30 6.82
C GLN A 33 4.24 -5.13 6.66
N PRO A 34 5.53 -5.28 7.03
CA PRO A 34 6.54 -4.33 6.64
C PRO A 34 6.71 -4.37 5.12
N ALA A 35 6.85 -3.18 4.54
CA ALA A 35 7.00 -2.98 3.11
C ALA A 35 7.86 -1.75 2.82
N THR A 36 8.28 -1.61 1.58
CA THR A 36 8.96 -0.42 1.06
C THR A 36 8.11 0.21 -0.03
N MET A 37 7.77 1.49 0.15
CA MET A 37 7.12 2.29 -0.88
C MET A 37 8.17 3.02 -1.72
N SER A 38 8.07 2.91 -3.04
CA SER A 38 9.02 3.52 -3.97
C SER A 38 8.30 4.33 -5.05
N LYS A 39 8.86 5.49 -5.37
CA LYS A 39 8.56 6.30 -6.57
C LYS A 39 9.85 6.99 -7.04
N PRO A 40 9.92 7.54 -8.27
CA PRO A 40 11.11 8.28 -8.71
C PRO A 40 11.52 9.35 -7.68
N GLY A 41 12.76 9.25 -7.18
CA GLY A 41 13.33 10.18 -6.20
C GLY A 41 12.93 9.96 -4.73
N MET A 42 12.17 8.91 -4.39
CA MET A 42 11.75 8.65 -3.00
C MET A 42 11.55 7.16 -2.72
N MET A 43 12.13 6.69 -1.63
CA MET A 43 11.94 5.34 -1.08
C MET A 43 11.71 5.45 0.42
N LEU A 44 10.63 4.85 0.93
CA LEU A 44 10.23 4.97 2.34
C LEU A 44 9.81 3.59 2.89
N PRO A 45 10.31 3.18 4.07
CA PRO A 45 9.74 2.08 4.82
C PRO A 45 8.29 2.39 5.19
N THR A 46 7.44 1.38 5.19
CA THR A 46 6.02 1.53 5.45
C THR A 46 5.40 0.23 5.93
N GLU A 47 4.18 0.29 6.45
CA GLU A 47 3.42 -0.90 6.86
C GLU A 47 2.11 -1.01 6.08
N ILE A 48 1.79 -2.20 5.58
CA ILE A 48 0.53 -2.50 4.91
C ILE A 48 -0.36 -3.24 5.88
N GLU A 49 -1.42 -2.58 6.36
CA GLU A 49 -2.42 -3.24 7.20
C GLU A 49 -3.26 -4.22 6.36
N VAL A 50 -3.53 -5.39 6.93
CA VAL A 50 -4.37 -6.45 6.36
C VAL A 50 -5.43 -6.86 7.38
N ASP A 51 -6.51 -7.49 6.91
CA ASP A 51 -7.65 -7.82 7.77
C ASP A 51 -7.38 -9.02 8.68
N SER A 52 -6.55 -9.98 8.26
CA SER A 52 -6.17 -11.16 9.03
C SER A 52 -4.72 -11.61 8.78
N PRO A 53 -4.16 -12.50 9.61
CA PRO A 53 -2.83 -13.09 9.39
C PRO A 53 -2.66 -13.81 8.04
N ASN A 54 -3.75 -14.29 7.46
CA ASN A 54 -3.74 -15.08 6.23
C ASN A 54 -3.96 -14.23 4.96
N ASP A 55 -4.34 -12.96 5.12
CA ASP A 55 -4.60 -12.04 4.00
C ASP A 55 -3.33 -11.30 3.55
N GLY A 56 -2.17 -11.75 4.04
CA GLY A 56 -0.87 -11.20 3.69
C GLY A 56 -0.51 -11.45 2.23
N PHE A 57 0.19 -10.48 1.65
CA PHE A 57 0.82 -10.61 0.34
C PHE A 57 2.13 -11.40 0.44
N PRO A 58 2.53 -12.13 -0.62
CA PRO A 58 3.81 -12.84 -0.63
C PRO A 58 5.00 -11.89 -0.43
N VAL A 59 5.95 -12.28 0.42
CA VAL A 59 7.20 -11.53 0.61
C VAL A 59 7.97 -11.46 -0.71
N GLY A 60 8.48 -10.28 -1.06
CA GLY A 60 9.14 -10.01 -2.33
C GLY A 60 8.20 -9.64 -3.48
N SER A 61 6.88 -9.77 -3.29
CA SER A 61 5.93 -9.27 -4.29
C SER A 61 5.99 -7.75 -4.38
N THR A 62 5.86 -7.24 -5.61
CA THR A 62 5.76 -5.81 -5.89
C THR A 62 4.39 -5.51 -6.47
N LEU A 63 3.68 -4.60 -5.82
CA LEU A 63 2.31 -4.22 -6.11
C LEU A 63 2.28 -2.71 -6.41
N VAL A 64 1.23 -2.26 -7.08
CA VAL A 64 0.99 -0.85 -7.35
C VAL A 64 -0.07 -0.34 -6.39
N TRP A 65 0.20 0.78 -5.71
CA TRP A 65 -0.82 1.44 -4.91
C TRP A 65 -1.78 2.21 -5.82
N ASP A 66 -3.04 1.78 -5.84
CA ASP A 66 -4.12 2.52 -6.46
C ASP A 66 -4.56 3.68 -5.56
N VAL A 67 -3.83 4.79 -5.68
CA VAL A 67 -4.11 6.02 -4.95
C VAL A 67 -5.52 6.54 -5.26
N THR A 68 -6.02 6.34 -6.48
CA THR A 68 -7.33 6.86 -6.90
C THR A 68 -8.49 6.17 -6.20
N ALA A 69 -8.40 4.86 -5.96
CA ALA A 69 -9.40 4.12 -5.19
C ALA A 69 -9.44 4.52 -3.71
N ASP A 70 -8.33 5.06 -3.19
CA ASP A 70 -8.22 5.47 -1.79
C ASP A 70 -8.48 6.96 -1.57
N VAL A 71 -8.80 7.73 -2.62
CA VAL A 71 -9.24 9.12 -2.47
C VAL A 71 -10.64 9.14 -1.84
N VAL A 72 -10.77 9.81 -0.72
CA VAL A 72 -12.03 9.99 0.00
C VAL A 72 -12.35 11.48 0.19
N PRO A 73 -13.65 11.84 0.32
CA PRO A 73 -14.03 13.18 0.72
C PRO A 73 -13.50 13.49 2.13
N GLY A 74 -12.59 14.45 2.21
CA GLY A 74 -12.06 15.00 3.45
C GLY A 74 -12.91 16.13 4.00
N GLN A 75 -12.43 16.73 5.09
CA GLN A 75 -13.15 17.84 5.71
C GLN A 75 -13.15 19.08 4.79
N TYR A 76 -14.28 19.80 4.74
CA TYR A 76 -14.44 21.03 3.96
C TYR A 76 -14.23 20.86 2.43
N GLY A 77 -14.54 19.68 1.89
CA GLY A 77 -14.47 19.44 0.43
C GLY A 77 -13.05 19.24 -0.10
N ARG A 78 -12.06 19.07 0.78
CA ARG A 78 -10.70 18.65 0.37
C ARG A 78 -10.70 17.17 0.06
N LEU A 79 -9.88 16.75 -0.91
CA LEU A 79 -9.60 15.34 -1.13
C LEU A 79 -8.56 14.87 -0.12
N GLU A 80 -8.84 13.75 0.54
CA GLU A 80 -7.93 13.11 1.48
C GLU A 80 -7.64 11.68 1.02
N LEU A 81 -6.52 11.13 1.48
CA LEU A 81 -6.25 9.70 1.32
C LEU A 81 -6.82 8.95 2.51
N SER A 82 -7.58 7.91 2.22
CA SER A 82 -8.01 6.97 3.23
C SER A 82 -6.81 6.29 3.88
N ARG A 83 -7.02 5.67 5.05
CA ARG A 83 -5.99 4.84 5.69
C ARG A 83 -5.76 3.53 4.95
N LYS A 84 -6.66 3.16 4.03
CA LYS A 84 -6.50 1.98 3.20
C LYS A 84 -5.40 2.24 2.16
N ARG A 85 -4.71 1.16 1.80
CA ARG A 85 -3.74 1.14 0.72
C ARG A 85 -4.17 0.03 -0.21
N THR A 86 -5.05 0.37 -1.14
CA THR A 86 -5.57 -0.55 -2.13
C THR A 86 -4.43 -0.93 -3.07
N LEU A 87 -3.92 -2.15 -2.91
CA LEU A 87 -2.84 -2.68 -3.71
C LEU A 87 -3.41 -3.48 -4.88
N ARG A 88 -2.92 -3.18 -6.08
CA ARG A 88 -3.21 -3.95 -7.30
C ARG A 88 -1.95 -4.67 -7.77
N PRO A 89 -2.09 -5.84 -8.44
CA PRO A 89 -0.99 -6.41 -9.18
C PRO A 89 -0.41 -5.35 -10.11
N ALA A 90 0.92 -5.24 -10.17
CA ALA A 90 1.55 -4.45 -11.21
C ALA A 90 1.11 -5.04 -12.56
N GLU A 91 0.51 -4.23 -13.44
CA GLU A 91 0.27 -4.68 -14.80
C GLU A 91 1.60 -5.16 -15.40
N PRO A 92 1.62 -6.25 -16.17
CA PRO A 92 2.84 -6.68 -16.82
C PRO A 92 3.26 -5.55 -17.75
N THR A 93 4.29 -4.81 -17.36
CA THR A 93 4.99 -3.89 -18.25
C THR A 93 5.48 -4.75 -19.40
N LYS A 94 4.79 -4.67 -20.55
CA LYS A 94 5.29 -5.25 -21.80
C LYS A 94 6.75 -4.80 -21.92
N PRO A 95 7.74 -5.71 -22.02
CA PRO A 95 9.12 -5.32 -22.12
C PRO A 95 9.24 -4.33 -23.27
N ALA A 96 9.79 -3.15 -23.00
CA ALA A 96 10.12 -2.21 -24.06
C ALA A 96 11.01 -2.98 -25.05
N ALA A 97 10.47 -3.23 -26.24
CA ALA A 97 11.22 -3.88 -27.30
C ALA A 97 12.49 -3.07 -27.51
N LYS A 98 13.65 -3.69 -27.25
CA LYS A 98 14.93 -3.14 -27.70
C LYS A 98 14.80 -2.95 -29.20
N ALA A 99 14.80 -1.69 -29.65
CA ALA A 99 15.03 -1.38 -31.05
C ALA A 99 16.43 -1.92 -31.40
N SER A 100 16.46 -2.90 -32.31
CA SER A 100 17.66 -3.32 -33.01
C SER A 100 17.94 -2.36 -34.17
#